data_AF-A0A2W1MWQ2-F1
#
_entry.id   AF-A0A2W1MWQ2-F1
#
_cell.length_a   1.000
_cell.length_b   1.000
_cell.length_c   1.000
_cell.angle_alpha   90.00
_cell.angle_beta   90.00
_cell.angle_gamma   90.00
#
_symmetry.space_group_name_H-M   'P 1'
#
loop_
_entity.id
_entity.type
_entity.pdbx_description
1 polymer ?
#
loop_
_entity_poly.entity_id
_entity_poly.type
_entity_poly.pdbx_seq_one_letter_code
_entity_poly.pdbx_strand_id
1 'polypeptide(L)' 'MSTLNGDGGEIVSFLSVSGNIGCAGYLHDSLNPGNIEICRFDKTKREVEGTFNMTLINRDCTDSLMYITDGKFAFWY' A
#
# COMPACT_ATOMS: atom_id res chain seq x y z
N MET A 1 6.18 -9.94 -8.09
CA MET A 1 6.13 -9.68 -9.54
C MET A 1 5.81 -8.20 -9.67
N SER A 2 6.80 -7.37 -9.98
CA SER A 2 6.62 -5.93 -10.15
C SER A 2 6.07 -5.66 -11.55
N THR A 3 4.94 -4.97 -11.62
CA THR A 3 4.41 -4.44 -12.88
C THR A 3 5.06 -3.08 -13.12
N LEU A 4 5.53 -2.83 -14.34
CA LEU A 4 6.13 -1.56 -14.72
C LEU A 4 5.03 -0.64 -15.29
N ASN A 5 5.02 0.64 -14.93
CA ASN A 5 4.25 1.65 -15.64
C ASN A 5 4.85 1.84 -17.05
N GLY A 6 4.06 2.37 -17.98
CA GLY A 6 4.50 2.69 -19.35
C GLY A 6 5.72 3.62 -19.45
N ASP A 7 6.09 4.24 -18.32
CA ASP A 7 7.18 5.21 -18.19
C ASP A 7 8.43 4.58 -17.54
N GLY A 8 8.44 3.26 -17.28
CA GLY A 8 9.55 2.54 -16.65
C GLY A 8 9.62 2.66 -15.13
N GLY A 9 8.66 3.35 -14.49
CA GLY A 9 8.52 3.40 -13.03
C GLY A 9 7.99 2.07 -12.47
N GLU A 10 8.56 1.63 -11.35
CA GLU A 10 8.08 0.45 -10.64
C GLU A 10 6.69 0.73 -10.03
N ILE A 11 5.70 -0.08 -10.39
CA ILE A 11 4.39 -0.02 -9.74
C ILE A 11 4.47 -0.91 -8.48
N VAL A 12 4.42 -0.27 -7.32
CA VAL A 12 4.20 -0.98 -6.06
C VAL A 12 2.70 -1.26 -5.95
N SER A 13 2.35 -2.54 -5.99
CA SER A 13 0.97 -3.01 -5.93
C SER A 13 0.78 -4.03 -4.83
N PHE A 14 -0.37 -3.97 -4.16
CA PHE A 14 -0.83 -5.06 -3.31
C PHE A 14 -1.53 -6.12 -4.17
N LEU A 15 -1.09 -7.37 -4.06
CA LEU A 15 -1.69 -8.50 -4.78
C LEU A 15 -2.62 -9.28 -3.83
N SER A 16 -3.93 -9.18 -4.04
CA SER A 16 -4.93 -9.99 -3.34
C SER A 16 -5.34 -11.18 -4.21
N VAL A 17 -4.82 -12.37 -3.90
CA VAL A 17 -5.13 -13.61 -4.62
C VAL A 17 -6.33 -14.37 -4.05
N SER A 18 -6.94 -13.89 -2.97
CA SER A 18 -8.06 -14.56 -2.28
C SER A 18 -9.43 -14.37 -2.96
N GLY A 19 -9.47 -13.99 -4.24
CA GLY A 19 -10.70 -13.65 -4.96
C GLY A 19 -10.60 -13.89 -6.47
N ASN A 20 -11.04 -12.91 -7.27
CA ASN A 20 -10.94 -12.97 -8.73
C ASN A 20 -9.49 -12.71 -9.16
N ILE A 21 -8.84 -13.71 -9.75
CA ILE A 21 -7.45 -13.63 -10.24
C ILE A 21 -7.29 -12.49 -11.26
N GLY A 22 -8.34 -12.16 -12.03
CA GLY A 22 -8.34 -11.03 -12.95
C GLY A 22 -8.36 -9.65 -12.27
N CYS A 23 -8.65 -9.59 -10.96
CA CYS A 23 -8.77 -8.38 -10.15
C CYS A 23 -7.80 -8.36 -8.96
N ALA A 24 -6.66 -9.03 -9.07
CA ALA A 24 -5.77 -9.20 -7.92
C ALA A 24 -4.93 -7.96 -7.60
N GLY A 25 -4.69 -7.07 -8.56
CA GLY A 25 -3.79 -5.91 -8.43
C GLY A 25 -4.48 -4.67 -7.87
N TYR A 26 -4.01 -4.20 -6.72
CA TYR A 26 -4.43 -2.93 -6.11
C TYR A 26 -3.24 -1.96 -6.07
N LEU A 27 -3.43 -0.78 -6.62
CA LEU A 27 -2.43 0.27 -6.80
C LEU A 27 -2.67 1.42 -5.82
N HIS A 28 -1.63 2.18 -5.52
CA HIS A 28 -1.80 3.42 -4.76
C HIS A 28 -2.62 4.46 -5.54
N ASP A 29 -3.61 5.08 -4.88
CA ASP A 29 -4.29 6.25 -5.40
C ASP A 29 -3.47 7.52 -5.12
N SER A 30 -2.85 8.09 -6.16
CA SER A 30 -2.08 9.33 -6.01
C SER A 30 -2.95 10.58 -5.80
N LEU A 31 -4.24 10.52 -6.11
CA LEU A 31 -5.17 11.63 -5.91
C LEU A 31 -5.76 11.63 -4.50
N ASN A 32 -5.80 10.48 -3.83
CA ASN A 32 -6.25 10.32 -2.45
C ASN A 32 -5.14 9.67 -1.60
N PRO A 33 -4.09 10.44 -1.25
CA PRO A 33 -2.98 9.91 -0.47
C PRO A 33 -3.46 9.40 0.89
N GLY A 34 -2.91 8.28 1.32
CA GLY A 34 -3.12 7.75 2.67
C GLY A 34 -2.41 8.59 3.74
N ASN A 35 -2.75 8.33 5.00
CA ASN A 35 -2.08 8.94 6.15
C ASN A 35 -1.11 7.95 6.79
N ILE A 36 0.06 8.44 7.20
CA ILE A 36 1.05 7.72 8.00
C ILE A 36 1.27 8.51 9.28
N GLU A 37 1.23 7.82 10.42
CA GLU A 37 1.52 8.40 11.73
C GLU A 37 2.65 7.60 12.38
N ILE A 38 3.74 8.28 12.77
CA ILE A 38 4.82 7.66 13.55
C ILE A 38 4.40 7.69 15.01
N CYS A 39 4.15 6.52 15.58
CA CYS A 39 3.74 6.39 16.98
C CYS A 39 4.93 6.24 17.93
N ARG A 40 6.04 5.65 17.46
CA ARG A 40 7.24 5.42 18.28
C ARG A 40 8.51 5.54 17.46
N PHE A 41 9.52 6.17 18.06
CA PHE A 41 10.87 6.23 17.53
C PHE A 41 11.88 5.79 18.60
N ASP A 42 12.44 4.60 18.45
CA ASP A 42 13.41 4.02 19.38
C ASP A 42 14.82 4.10 18.80
N LYS A 43 15.58 5.11 19.25
CA LYS A 43 16.96 5.34 18.79
C LYS A 43 17.94 4.25 19.22
N THR A 44 17.67 3.59 20.35
CA THR A 44 18.56 2.54 20.88
C THR A 44 18.42 1.28 20.05
N LYS A 45 17.17 0.93 19.68
CA LYS A 45 16.87 -0.20 18.81
C LYS A 45 16.98 0.12 17.32
N ARG A 46 17.14 1.41 16.98
CA ARG A 46 17.08 1.93 15.61
C ARG A 46 15.80 1.51 14.90
N GLU A 47 14.67 1.67 15.59
CA GLU A 47 13.36 1.21 15.14
C GLU A 47 12.36 2.36 15.07
N VAL A 48 11.56 2.39 13.99
CA VAL A 48 10.42 3.29 13.81
C VAL A 48 9.17 2.42 13.73
N GLU A 49 8.16 2.74 14.52
CA GLU A 49 6.84 2.10 14.47
C GLU A 49 5.76 3.14 14.21
N GLY A 50 4.69 2.73 13.55
CA GLY A 50 3.57 3.63 13.27
C GLY A 50 2.34 2.93 12.74
N THR A 51 1.33 3.75 12.48
CA THR A 51 0.07 3.35 11.85
C THR A 51 -0.07 4.00 10.49
N PHE A 52 -0.89 3.41 9.63
CA PHE A 52 -1.26 4.00 8.37
C PHE A 52 -2.68 3.65 7.97
N ASN A 53 -3.29 4.54 7.19
CA ASN A 53 -4.52 4.25 6.45
C ASN A 53 -4.33 4.67 4.99
N MET A 54 -4.97 3.97 4.06
CA MET A 54 -4.94 4.36 2.65
C MET A 54 -6.04 3.70 1.83
N THR A 55 -6.33 4.31 0.68
CA THR A 55 -7.19 3.74 -0.35
C THR A 55 -6.32 3.23 -1.50
N LEU A 56 -6.56 2.01 -1.94
CA LEU A 56 -5.93 1.41 -3.10
C LEU A 56 -6.95 1.25 -4.22
N ILE A 57 -6.53 1.45 -5.46
CA ILE A 57 -7.35 1.34 -6.66
C ILE A 57 -6.99 0.09 -7.46
N ASN A 58 -7.98 -0.71 -7.84
CA ASN A 58 -7.88 -1.67 -8.92
C ASN A 58 -8.45 -1.07 -10.21
N ARG A 59 -7.60 -0.82 -11.20
CA ARG A 59 -8.01 -0.20 -12.48
C ARG A 59 -8.65 -1.18 -13.46
N ASP A 60 -8.50 -2.48 -13.23
CA ASP A 60 -8.93 -3.53 -14.14
C ASP A 60 -10.36 -4.02 -13.84
N CYS A 61 -10.98 -3.54 -12.76
CA CYS A 61 -12.26 -4.06 -12.26
C CYS A 61 -13.23 -2.98 -11.79
N THR A 62 -14.53 -3.24 -11.96
CA THR A 62 -15.64 -2.30 -11.67
C THR A 62 -15.77 -1.96 -10.18
N ASP A 63 -15.42 -2.91 -9.29
CA ASP A 63 -15.25 -2.66 -7.86
C ASP A 63 -13.80 -2.25 -7.60
N SER A 64 -13.52 -0.97 -7.84
CA SER A 64 -12.16 -0.49 -8.03
C SER A 64 -11.44 -0.10 -6.74
N LEU A 65 -12.03 -0.21 -5.54
CA LEU A 65 -11.46 0.35 -4.31
C LEU A 65 -11.25 -0.67 -3.21
N MET A 66 -10.07 -0.64 -2.59
CA MET A 66 -9.74 -1.34 -1.35
C MET A 66 -9.31 -0.33 -0.31
N TYR A 67 -9.84 -0.47 0.90
CA TYR A 67 -9.54 0.44 2.01
C TYR A 67 -8.71 -0.29 3.08
N ILE A 68 -7.53 0.24 3.37
CA ILE A 68 -6.77 -0.12 4.56
C ILE A 68 -7.09 0.95 5.61
N THR A 69 -7.92 0.60 6.58
CA THR A 69 -8.40 1.55 7.61
C THR A 69 -7.55 1.56 8.87
N ASP A 70 -6.87 0.45 9.18
CA ASP A 70 -5.98 0.30 10.34
C ASP A 70 -4.78 -0.59 9.96
N GLY A 71 -3.77 0.01 9.35
CA GLY A 71 -2.49 -0.60 9.05
C GLY A 71 -1.44 -0.27 10.11
N LYS A 72 -0.51 -1.19 10.36
CA LYS A 72 0.63 -1.00 11.28
C LYS A 72 1.93 -1.34 10.58
N PHE A 73 2.98 -0.59 10.87
CA PHE A 73 4.32 -0.86 10.36
C PHE A 73 5.37 -0.73 11.45
N ALA A 74 6.46 -1.46 11.28
CA ALA A 74 7.69 -1.32 12.05
C ALA A 74 8.87 -1.62 11.12
N PHE A 75 9.90 -0.78 11.14
CA PHE A 75 11.13 -1.03 10.39
C PHE A 75 12.37 -0.51 11.12
N TRP A 76 13.51 -1.12 10.80
CA TRP A 76 14.81 -0.65 11.27
C TRP A 76 15.44 0.35 10.29
N TYR A 77 16.16 1.35 10.81
CA TYR A 77 16.83 2.38 10.03
C TYR A 77 18.33 2.50 10.36
#